data_AF-A0A9D0HFF7-F1
#
_entry.id   AF-A0A9D0HFF7-F1
#
_cell.length_a   1.000
_cell.length_b   1.000
_cell.length_c   1.000
_cell.angle_alpha   90.00
_cell.angle_beta   90.00
_cell.angle_gamma   90.00
#
_symmetry.space_group_name_H-M   'P 1'
#
loop_
_entity.id
_entity.type
_entity.pdbx_description
1 polymer ?
#
loop_
_entity_poly.entity_id
_entity_poly.type
_entity_poly.pdbx_seq_one_letter_code
_entity_poly.pdbx_strand_id
1 'polypeptide(L)'
;MRSFFFLIVGACLTLACDGGVSVEPTGSGGSSSTSTSSSSGAGGGSSSSVGGGGGNATGGGGSGGSACSAHGDCVVDSDCPGAAACVPLTPCGFKVCEQPIAAATSCHEPSFDACCDTSACNTGAGEACFEWPFGPFCGGVQPLPHNECVADSCQSDSDCPQPGGGYQAFCAPAQTLGFPTRTCFQATCLTDADCSAEAGGVCATVTSACCSSANVLACVYPSDGCRNDGDCNGNAHCDVENGAARCLPGPPICPA
;
A
#
# COMPACT_ATOMS: atom_id res chain seq x y z
N MET A 1 2.84 -40.27 25.17
CA MET A 1 3.57 -39.01 25.31
C MET A 1 5.06 -39.34 25.28
N ARG A 2 5.72 -39.18 24.13
CA ARG A 2 7.16 -39.43 23.96
C ARG A 2 7.81 -38.10 23.60
N SER A 3 8.52 -37.52 24.57
CA SER A 3 9.34 -36.31 24.38
C SER A 3 10.56 -36.65 23.54
N PHE A 4 10.73 -35.95 22.42
CA PHE A 4 11.98 -35.93 21.68
C PHE A 4 12.72 -34.64 22.03
N PHE A 5 13.85 -34.80 22.72
CA PHE A 5 14.86 -33.76 22.92
C PHE A 5 15.69 -33.66 21.64
N PHE A 6 15.62 -32.52 20.94
CA PHE A 6 16.59 -32.19 19.88
C PHE A 6 17.67 -31.28 20.46
N LEU A 7 18.90 -31.76 20.38
CA LEU A 7 20.12 -31.10 20.84
C LEU A 7 20.75 -30.45 19.60
N ILE A 8 20.61 -29.13 19.45
CA ILE A 8 21.23 -28.38 18.35
C ILE A 8 22.62 -27.95 18.79
N VAL A 9 23.64 -28.55 18.18
CA VAL A 9 25.05 -28.16 18.31
C VAL A 9 25.30 -27.00 17.36
N GLY A 10 25.54 -25.81 17.92
CA GLY A 10 25.91 -24.60 17.19
C GLY A 10 27.35 -24.68 16.67
N ALA A 11 27.50 -24.57 15.36
CA ALA A 11 28.77 -24.26 14.71
C ALA A 11 28.76 -22.77 14.35
N CYS A 12 29.51 -21.99 15.12
CA CYS A 12 29.79 -20.58 14.85
C CYS A 12 30.87 -20.50 13.78
N LEU A 13 30.52 -20.09 12.56
CA LEU A 13 31.47 -19.86 11.47
C LEU A 13 31.61 -18.34 11.26
N THR A 14 32.69 -17.77 11.79
CA THR A 14 33.08 -16.37 11.56
C THR A 14 33.77 -16.28 10.20
N LEU A 15 33.09 -15.72 9.20
CA LEU A 15 33.72 -15.31 7.94
C LEU A 15 33.93 -13.79 7.98
N ALA A 16 35.20 -13.37 8.08
CA ALA A 16 35.62 -12.00 7.89
C ALA A 16 35.80 -11.73 6.39
N CYS A 17 35.10 -10.74 5.85
CA CYS A 17 35.40 -10.16 4.54
C CYS A 17 35.86 -8.71 4.74
N ASP A 18 37.18 -8.56 4.66
CA ASP A 18 37.91 -7.30 4.52
C ASP A 18 38.06 -7.05 3.00
N GLY A 19 37.62 -5.88 2.53
CA GLY A 19 37.54 -5.59 1.10
C GLY A 19 37.18 -4.14 0.81
N GLY A 20 38.07 -3.23 1.21
CA GLY A 20 37.97 -1.81 0.85
C GLY A 20 38.19 -1.59 -0.65
N VAL A 21 37.26 -0.86 -1.27
CA VAL A 21 37.46 -0.26 -2.59
C VAL A 21 37.12 1.22 -2.49
N SER A 22 38.15 2.05 -2.43
CA SER A 22 38.04 3.51 -2.52
C SER A 22 37.72 3.88 -3.97
N VAL A 23 36.60 4.55 -4.20
CA VAL A 23 36.26 5.15 -5.50
C VAL A 23 36.19 6.67 -5.30
N GLU A 24 37.07 7.39 -5.98
CA GLU A 24 37.08 8.85 -6.06
C GLU A 24 35.89 9.35 -6.91
N PRO A 25 35.14 10.39 -6.49
CA PRO A 25 34.23 11.07 -7.39
C PRO A 25 34.95 12.23 -8.11
N THR A 26 35.20 12.05 -9.40
CA THR A 26 35.49 13.14 -10.35
C THR A 26 34.24 13.34 -11.21
N GLY A 27 33.63 14.52 -11.20
CA GLY A 27 32.55 14.82 -12.14
C GLY A 27 31.70 16.02 -11.82
N SER A 28 32.22 17.21 -12.11
CA SER A 28 31.47 18.47 -12.16
C SER A 28 30.64 18.58 -13.44
N GLY A 29 29.37 18.90 -13.30
CA GLY A 29 28.47 19.35 -14.38
C GLY A 29 27.03 19.32 -13.85
N GLY A 30 26.34 20.42 -13.56
CA GLY A 30 26.25 21.64 -14.35
C GLY A 30 25.01 21.57 -15.23
N SER A 31 23.81 21.72 -14.65
CA SER A 31 22.58 22.04 -15.38
C SER A 31 21.59 22.71 -14.45
N SER A 32 21.49 24.03 -14.64
CA SER A 32 20.49 24.94 -14.10
C SER A 32 19.10 24.59 -14.64
N SER A 33 18.20 24.13 -13.77
CA SER A 33 16.77 24.07 -14.05
C SER A 33 16.10 25.37 -13.60
N THR A 34 15.44 26.01 -14.56
CA THR A 34 14.65 27.22 -14.41
C THR A 34 13.39 26.94 -13.59
N SER A 35 13.32 27.52 -12.39
CA SER A 35 12.12 27.54 -11.56
C SER A 35 11.01 28.31 -12.29
N THR A 36 9.97 27.62 -12.72
CA THR A 36 8.75 28.26 -13.24
C THR A 36 7.78 28.32 -12.06
N SER A 37 7.56 29.52 -11.56
CA SER A 37 6.59 29.83 -10.51
C SER A 37 5.17 29.70 -11.07
N SER A 38 4.52 28.57 -10.79
CA SER A 38 3.07 28.41 -10.96
C SER A 38 2.35 29.12 -9.82
N SER A 39 1.47 30.03 -10.21
CA SER A 39 0.67 30.91 -9.38
C SER A 39 -0.45 30.15 -8.68
N SER A 40 -0.57 30.39 -7.38
CA SER A 40 -1.64 29.94 -6.51
C SER A 40 -2.98 30.55 -6.95
N GLY A 41 -3.81 29.76 -7.63
CA GLY A 41 -5.21 30.10 -7.89
C GLY A 41 -6.07 29.76 -6.69
N ALA A 42 -6.38 30.76 -5.86
CA ALA A 42 -7.44 30.66 -4.85
C ALA A 42 -8.80 30.72 -5.54
N GLY A 43 -9.44 29.55 -5.71
CA GLY A 43 -10.80 29.42 -6.20
C GLY A 43 -11.77 29.11 -5.06
N GLY A 44 -12.21 30.14 -4.33
CA GLY A 44 -13.34 30.04 -3.42
C GLY A 44 -14.65 29.93 -4.21
N GLY A 45 -15.22 28.73 -4.27
CA GLY A 45 -16.53 28.48 -4.87
C GLY A 45 -17.65 28.63 -3.86
N SER A 46 -18.28 29.81 -3.84
CA SER A 46 -19.53 30.07 -3.12
C SER A 46 -20.68 29.25 -3.73
N SER A 47 -21.29 28.38 -2.94
CA SER A 47 -22.52 27.67 -3.29
C SER A 47 -23.71 28.64 -3.28
N SER A 48 -24.08 29.10 -4.47
CA SER A 48 -25.33 29.83 -4.70
C SER A 48 -26.49 28.84 -4.67
N SER A 49 -27.31 28.92 -3.63
CA SER A 49 -28.58 28.22 -3.53
C SER A 49 -29.61 28.86 -4.47
N VAL A 50 -29.93 28.15 -5.55
CA VAL A 50 -31.05 28.52 -6.43
C VAL A 50 -32.27 27.77 -5.95
N GLY A 51 -33.25 28.51 -5.43
CA GLY A 51 -34.56 27.98 -5.07
C GLY A 51 -35.45 27.78 -6.30
N GLY A 52 -36.33 26.78 -6.22
CA GLY A 52 -37.56 26.72 -7.01
C GLY A 52 -37.83 25.37 -7.66
N GLY A 53 -38.94 24.73 -7.27
CA GLY A 53 -39.58 23.67 -8.06
C GLY A 53 -40.20 22.56 -7.23
N GLY A 54 -41.43 22.76 -6.76
CA GLY A 54 -42.21 21.74 -6.07
C GLY A 54 -42.52 20.54 -6.98
N GLY A 55 -42.03 19.38 -6.60
CA GLY A 55 -42.37 18.08 -7.15
C GLY A 55 -42.70 17.12 -6.02
N ASN A 56 -43.97 16.77 -5.90
CA ASN A 56 -44.49 15.85 -4.88
C ASN A 56 -44.07 14.42 -5.25
N ALA A 57 -43.02 13.88 -4.62
CA ALA A 57 -42.59 12.49 -4.78
C ALA A 57 -42.78 11.73 -3.45
N THR A 58 -43.78 10.87 -3.45
CA THR A 58 -44.15 9.98 -2.35
C THR A 58 -43.14 8.84 -2.22
N GLY A 59 -42.45 8.79 -1.08
CA GLY A 59 -42.23 7.55 -0.33
C GLY A 59 -41.21 6.54 -0.86
N GLY A 60 -39.95 6.74 -0.50
CA GLY A 60 -38.94 5.69 -0.41
C GLY A 60 -37.88 6.13 0.60
N GLY A 61 -38.14 5.90 1.89
CA GLY A 61 -37.21 6.22 2.97
C GLY A 61 -35.97 5.33 2.89
N GLY A 62 -35.04 5.66 2.00
CA GLY A 62 -33.67 5.20 2.09
C GLY A 62 -33.07 5.87 3.32
N SER A 63 -32.77 5.08 4.34
CA SER A 63 -31.94 5.51 5.46
C SER A 63 -30.74 6.25 4.87
N GLY A 64 -30.66 7.55 5.13
CA GLY A 64 -29.51 8.37 4.74
C GLY A 64 -28.29 7.76 5.42
N GLY A 65 -27.64 6.82 4.74
CA GLY A 65 -26.31 6.38 5.09
C GLY A 65 -25.47 7.63 5.05
N SER A 66 -25.00 8.07 6.22
CA SER A 66 -24.04 9.17 6.32
C SER A 66 -23.03 8.98 5.21
N ALA A 67 -23.00 9.92 4.26
CA ALA A 67 -22.07 9.85 3.16
C ALA A 67 -20.68 9.79 3.78
N CYS A 68 -20.05 8.63 3.71
CA CYS A 68 -18.71 8.45 4.25
C CYS A 68 -17.79 9.39 3.48
N SER A 69 -17.22 10.38 4.16
CA SER A 69 -16.18 11.24 3.61
C SER A 69 -14.87 10.45 3.61
N ALA A 70 -14.76 9.48 2.69
CA ALA A 70 -13.55 8.73 2.50
C ALA A 70 -12.45 9.65 1.93
N HIS A 71 -11.36 9.82 2.68
CA HIS A 71 -10.11 10.40 2.19
C HIS A 71 -9.36 9.39 1.30
N GLY A 72 -8.37 9.83 0.53
CA GLY A 72 -7.67 8.96 -0.40
C GLY A 72 -6.61 9.64 -1.24
N ASP A 73 -5.87 8.84 -2.02
CA ASP A 73 -5.02 9.31 -3.12
C ASP A 73 -5.83 9.82 -4.32
N CYS A 74 -7.11 9.47 -4.34
CA CYS A 74 -8.09 9.91 -5.31
C CYS A 74 -9.45 10.14 -4.63
N VAL A 75 -10.29 10.99 -5.22
CA VAL A 75 -11.67 11.21 -4.80
C VAL A 75 -12.63 10.55 -5.79
N VAL A 76 -12.30 10.65 -7.07
CA VAL A 76 -13.04 10.12 -8.23
C VAL A 76 -12.09 9.48 -9.24
N ASP A 77 -12.62 8.66 -10.16
CA ASP A 77 -11.81 7.93 -11.16
C ASP A 77 -10.96 8.84 -12.05
N SER A 78 -11.40 10.08 -12.31
CA SER A 78 -10.63 11.03 -13.12
C SER A 78 -9.36 11.54 -12.44
N ASP A 79 -9.21 11.35 -11.13
CA ASP A 79 -7.98 11.68 -10.40
C ASP A 79 -6.88 10.63 -10.66
N CYS A 80 -7.27 9.45 -11.17
CA CYS A 80 -6.37 8.32 -11.39
C CYS A 80 -5.79 8.32 -12.81
N PRO A 81 -4.47 8.04 -12.97
CA PRO A 81 -3.86 7.96 -14.28
C PRO A 81 -4.39 6.75 -15.07
N GLY A 82 -4.39 6.86 -16.40
CA GLY A 82 -4.64 5.71 -17.28
C GLY A 82 -6.07 5.15 -17.27
N ALA A 83 -7.07 5.96 -16.91
CA ALA A 83 -8.47 5.55 -16.76
C ALA A 83 -8.71 4.46 -15.70
N ALA A 84 -7.83 4.40 -14.70
CA ALA A 84 -8.03 3.54 -13.53
C ALA A 84 -9.21 4.02 -12.66
N ALA A 85 -9.85 3.09 -11.96
CA ALA A 85 -10.90 3.42 -11.01
C ALA A 85 -10.31 3.92 -9.69
N CYS A 86 -11.02 4.83 -9.03
CA CYS A 86 -10.73 5.27 -7.68
C CYS A 86 -11.54 4.44 -6.67
N VAL A 87 -10.89 3.46 -6.06
CA VAL A 87 -11.55 2.44 -5.24
C VAL A 87 -11.21 2.58 -3.76
N PRO A 88 -12.20 2.37 -2.86
CA PRO A 88 -11.92 2.32 -1.43
C PRO A 88 -11.25 0.99 -1.07
N LEU A 89 -10.22 1.04 -0.21
CA LEU A 89 -9.52 -0.15 0.30
C LEU A 89 -10.38 -0.95 1.29
N THR A 90 -11.22 -0.27 2.05
CA THR A 90 -12.16 -0.81 3.03
C THR A 90 -13.51 -0.11 2.85
N PRO A 91 -14.64 -0.69 3.30
CA PRO A 91 -15.92 0.01 3.26
C PRO A 91 -15.83 1.36 3.99
N CYS A 92 -16.05 2.45 3.25
CA CYS A 92 -15.94 3.84 3.74
C CYS A 92 -14.52 4.32 4.14
N GLY A 93 -13.45 3.57 3.86
CA GLY A 93 -12.09 3.98 4.22
C GLY A 93 -11.29 4.58 3.06
N PHE A 94 -9.96 4.52 3.20
CA PHE A 94 -9.02 5.19 2.32
C PHE A 94 -9.17 4.76 0.85
N LYS A 95 -9.24 5.72 -0.08
CA LYS A 95 -9.33 5.44 -1.51
C LYS A 95 -7.96 5.47 -2.19
N VAL A 96 -7.75 4.54 -3.11
CA VAL A 96 -6.55 4.46 -3.94
C VAL A 96 -6.94 4.27 -5.40
N CYS A 97 -6.03 4.61 -6.30
CA CYS A 97 -6.19 4.29 -7.70
C CYS A 97 -5.89 2.81 -7.94
N GLU A 98 -6.77 2.14 -8.68
CA GLU A 98 -6.45 0.83 -9.23
C GLU A 98 -5.24 0.94 -10.17
N GLN A 99 -4.44 -0.12 -10.21
CA GLN A 99 -3.26 -0.26 -11.05
C GLN A 99 -3.42 -1.56 -11.82
N PRO A 100 -4.03 -1.56 -13.01
CA PRO A 100 -4.22 -2.78 -13.79
C PRO A 100 -2.89 -3.45 -14.14
N ILE A 101 -2.63 -4.59 -13.51
CA ILE A 101 -1.52 -5.49 -13.79
C ILE A 101 -2.01 -6.53 -14.78
N ALA A 102 -1.41 -6.55 -15.96
CA ALA A 102 -1.77 -7.50 -17.01
C ALA A 102 -1.34 -8.92 -16.62
N ALA A 103 -2.22 -9.89 -16.88
CA ALA A 103 -1.84 -11.30 -16.79
C ALA A 103 -0.76 -11.62 -17.81
N ALA A 104 0.17 -12.49 -17.44
CA ALA A 104 1.20 -13.00 -18.34
C ALA A 104 0.54 -13.79 -19.48
N THR A 105 1.08 -13.62 -20.69
CA THR A 105 0.63 -14.30 -21.91
C THR A 105 1.73 -15.13 -22.57
N SER A 106 2.92 -15.15 -21.97
CA SER A 106 4.05 -15.98 -22.38
C SER A 106 4.99 -16.25 -21.20
N CYS A 107 5.69 -17.38 -21.24
CA CYS A 107 6.83 -17.64 -20.36
C CYS A 107 8.04 -16.76 -20.73
N HIS A 108 8.76 -16.27 -19.72
CA HIS A 108 10.09 -15.68 -19.87
C HIS A 108 11.14 -16.77 -20.03
N GLU A 109 11.17 -17.71 -19.08
CA GLU A 109 12.06 -18.86 -19.06
C GLU A 109 11.28 -20.11 -18.62
N PRO A 110 10.98 -21.04 -19.55
CA PRO A 110 10.10 -22.19 -19.27
C PRO A 110 10.54 -23.11 -18.12
N SER A 111 11.79 -23.02 -17.66
CA SER A 111 12.30 -23.80 -16.54
C SER A 111 12.04 -23.18 -15.16
N PHE A 112 11.62 -21.91 -15.12
CA PHE A 112 11.44 -21.16 -13.88
C PHE A 112 10.00 -20.64 -13.71
N ASP A 113 9.30 -20.41 -14.82
CA ASP A 113 7.88 -20.04 -14.82
C ASP A 113 6.98 -21.20 -14.40
N ALA A 114 6.08 -20.96 -13.44
CA ALA A 114 5.02 -21.90 -13.09
C ALA A 114 3.87 -21.92 -14.12
N CYS A 115 3.73 -20.84 -14.89
CA CYS A 115 2.72 -20.70 -15.94
C CYS A 115 3.20 -19.82 -17.11
N CYS A 116 2.75 -20.11 -18.33
CA CYS A 116 2.98 -19.21 -19.46
C CYS A 116 1.80 -18.28 -19.73
N ASP A 117 0.60 -18.70 -19.35
CA ASP A 117 -0.63 -17.92 -19.46
C ASP A 117 -1.64 -18.40 -18.41
N THR A 118 -2.76 -17.69 -18.30
CA THR A 118 -3.81 -18.00 -17.31
C THR A 118 -4.43 -19.38 -17.51
N SER A 119 -4.42 -19.95 -18.71
CA SER A 119 -4.95 -21.31 -18.95
C SER A 119 -4.03 -22.42 -18.43
N ALA A 120 -2.76 -22.11 -18.15
CA ALA A 120 -1.85 -23.02 -17.49
C ALA A 120 -2.12 -23.14 -15.97
N CYS A 121 -2.85 -22.19 -15.39
CA CYS A 121 -3.25 -22.22 -13.99
C CYS A 121 -4.45 -23.16 -13.78
N ASN A 122 -4.21 -24.24 -13.03
CA ASN A 122 -5.17 -25.34 -12.87
C ASN A 122 -5.32 -25.78 -11.41
N THR A 123 -4.78 -25.02 -10.45
CA THR A 123 -4.78 -25.40 -9.03
C THR A 123 -6.03 -24.92 -8.29
N GLY A 124 -6.80 -23.99 -8.87
CA GLY A 124 -8.04 -23.49 -8.28
C GLY A 124 -8.90 -22.65 -9.24
N ALA A 125 -10.15 -22.43 -8.85
CA ALA A 125 -11.01 -21.48 -9.55
C ALA A 125 -10.56 -20.04 -9.27
N GLY A 126 -10.45 -19.22 -10.32
CA GLY A 126 -10.09 -17.81 -10.20
C GLY A 126 -8.59 -17.52 -10.14
N GLU A 127 -7.75 -18.51 -10.44
CA GLU A 127 -6.32 -18.27 -10.63
C GLU A 127 -6.02 -17.60 -11.97
N ALA A 128 -5.02 -16.72 -11.97
CA ALA A 128 -4.45 -16.14 -13.19
C ALA A 128 -2.93 -16.12 -13.11
N CYS A 129 -2.31 -16.12 -14.28
CA CYS A 129 -0.86 -16.14 -14.41
C CYS A 129 -0.34 -14.69 -14.39
N PHE A 130 0.54 -14.36 -13.45
CA PHE A 130 1.12 -13.02 -13.32
C PHE A 130 2.64 -13.12 -13.11
N GLU A 131 3.37 -12.09 -13.55
CA GLU A 131 4.80 -11.98 -13.33
C GLU A 131 5.09 -11.56 -11.88
N TRP A 132 5.83 -12.40 -11.15
CA TRP A 132 6.37 -12.15 -9.81
C TRP A 132 7.63 -11.27 -9.90
N PRO A 133 7.89 -10.35 -8.95
CA PRO A 133 7.22 -10.14 -7.66
C PRO A 133 5.87 -9.41 -7.73
N PHE A 134 4.95 -9.88 -6.87
CA PHE A 134 3.71 -9.18 -6.58
C PHE A 134 3.97 -8.13 -5.49
N GLY A 135 3.87 -6.85 -5.86
CA GLY A 135 4.27 -5.75 -5.00
C GLY A 135 5.78 -5.50 -4.97
N PRO A 136 6.22 -4.41 -4.35
CA PRO A 136 7.63 -4.07 -4.27
C PRO A 136 8.36 -5.02 -3.30
N PHE A 137 9.53 -5.44 -3.73
CA PHE A 137 10.38 -6.36 -2.98
C PHE A 137 11.15 -5.61 -1.89
N CYS A 138 11.02 -6.08 -0.64
CA CYS A 138 11.65 -5.48 0.52
C CYS A 138 12.87 -6.31 0.96
N GLY A 139 14.08 -5.79 0.75
CA GLY A 139 15.33 -6.37 1.23
C GLY A 139 16.18 -7.03 0.15
N GLY A 140 17.33 -7.58 0.54
CA GLY A 140 18.15 -8.54 -0.22
C GLY A 140 18.43 -8.29 -1.71
N VAL A 141 18.77 -9.38 -2.40
CA VAL A 141 18.92 -9.43 -3.86
C VAL A 141 17.54 -9.64 -4.46
N GLN A 142 17.12 -8.77 -5.38
CA GLN A 142 15.85 -8.92 -6.09
C GLN A 142 15.79 -10.28 -6.77
N PRO A 143 14.77 -11.12 -6.50
CA PRO A 143 14.70 -12.42 -7.15
C PRO A 143 14.36 -12.25 -8.63
N LEU A 144 14.77 -13.24 -9.42
CA LEU A 144 14.55 -13.21 -10.86
C LEU A 144 13.03 -13.20 -11.14
N PRO A 145 12.55 -12.31 -12.02
CA PRO A 145 11.16 -12.32 -12.42
C PRO A 145 10.76 -13.67 -13.01
N HIS A 146 9.56 -14.13 -12.68
CA HIS A 146 8.98 -15.37 -13.18
C HIS A 146 7.48 -15.35 -13.03
N ASN A 147 6.78 -16.09 -13.87
CA ASN A 147 5.34 -16.16 -13.82
C ASN A 147 4.89 -17.17 -12.76
N GLU A 148 3.96 -16.75 -11.90
CA GLU A 148 3.27 -17.63 -10.96
C GLU A 148 1.75 -17.58 -11.15
N CYS A 149 1.09 -18.69 -10.83
CA CYS A 149 -0.36 -18.74 -10.74
C CYS A 149 -0.81 -18.19 -9.39
N VAL A 150 -1.60 -17.13 -9.42
CA VAL A 150 -2.06 -16.43 -8.22
C VAL A 150 -3.58 -16.39 -8.20
N ALA A 151 -4.17 -16.64 -7.03
CA ALA A 151 -5.59 -16.47 -6.75
C ALA A 151 -5.82 -15.34 -5.76
N ASP A 152 -7.08 -14.96 -5.57
CA ASP A 152 -7.49 -14.16 -4.42
C ASP A 152 -7.18 -14.92 -3.12
N SER A 153 -6.46 -14.28 -2.21
CA SER A 153 -6.21 -14.83 -0.86
C SER A 153 -7.41 -14.67 0.08
N CYS A 154 -8.36 -13.80 -0.27
CA CYS A 154 -9.51 -13.45 0.56
C CYS A 154 -10.70 -13.01 -0.31
N GLN A 155 -11.92 -13.18 0.19
CA GLN A 155 -13.16 -12.68 -0.42
C GLN A 155 -13.81 -11.57 0.40
N SER A 156 -13.44 -11.46 1.67
CA SER A 156 -13.95 -10.52 2.66
C SER A 156 -12.91 -10.32 3.77
N ASP A 157 -13.08 -9.27 4.58
CA ASP A 157 -12.19 -8.99 5.71
C ASP A 157 -12.16 -10.13 6.74
N SER A 158 -13.26 -10.90 6.85
CA SER A 158 -13.34 -12.06 7.74
C SER A 158 -12.46 -13.24 7.32
N ASP A 159 -11.99 -13.28 6.06
CA ASP A 159 -11.08 -14.32 5.58
C ASP A 159 -9.62 -14.03 6.00
N CYS A 160 -9.33 -12.80 6.45
CA CYS A 160 -7.99 -12.37 6.77
C CYS A 160 -7.58 -12.72 8.21
N PRO A 161 -6.47 -13.47 8.40
CA PRO A 161 -6.00 -13.82 9.73
C PRO A 161 -5.57 -12.58 10.49
N GLN A 162 -6.05 -12.43 11.73
CA GLN A 162 -5.68 -11.32 12.58
C GLN A 162 -4.23 -11.52 13.05
N PRO A 163 -3.30 -10.58 12.82
CA PRO A 163 -1.87 -10.78 13.05
C PRO A 163 -1.46 -10.72 14.55
N GLY A 164 -2.43 -10.74 15.48
CA GLY A 164 -2.21 -10.56 16.91
C GLY A 164 -1.94 -9.10 17.28
N GLY A 165 -1.62 -8.82 18.54
CA GLY A 165 -1.16 -7.49 18.97
C GLY A 165 -2.17 -6.34 18.86
N GLY A 166 -3.45 -6.61 18.61
CA GLY A 166 -4.49 -5.58 18.47
C GLY A 166 -4.61 -4.98 17.07
N TYR A 167 -3.84 -5.50 16.11
CA TYR A 167 -3.96 -5.13 14.70
C TYR A 167 -5.19 -5.81 14.07
N GLN A 168 -5.83 -5.07 13.18
CA GLN A 168 -6.89 -5.56 12.30
C GLN A 168 -6.28 -6.07 10.99
N ALA A 169 -7.07 -6.81 10.22
CA ALA A 169 -6.73 -7.17 8.86
C ALA A 169 -7.95 -6.97 7.95
N PHE A 170 -7.71 -6.60 6.70
CA PHE A 170 -8.76 -6.38 5.70
C PHE A 170 -8.37 -7.00 4.36
N CYS A 171 -9.38 -7.30 3.55
CA CYS A 171 -9.21 -7.89 2.23
C CYS A 171 -9.17 -6.79 1.17
N ALA A 172 -7.96 -6.33 0.83
CA ALA A 172 -7.80 -5.27 -0.15
C ALA A 172 -8.32 -5.73 -1.54
N PRO A 173 -8.94 -4.81 -2.31
CA PRO A 173 -9.34 -5.09 -3.68
C PRO A 173 -8.14 -5.52 -4.54
N ALA A 174 -8.40 -6.34 -5.55
CA ALA A 174 -7.39 -6.68 -6.56
C ALA A 174 -6.92 -5.41 -7.30
N GLN A 175 -5.72 -5.45 -7.86
CA GLN A 175 -5.15 -4.34 -8.61
C GLN A 175 -4.99 -3.07 -7.77
N THR A 176 -4.85 -3.20 -6.45
CA THR A 176 -4.54 -2.09 -5.54
C THR A 176 -3.24 -2.37 -4.81
N LEU A 177 -2.56 -1.31 -4.36
CA LEU A 177 -1.30 -1.41 -3.59
C LEU A 177 -0.20 -2.23 -4.29
N GLY A 178 -0.26 -2.38 -5.63
CA GLY A 178 0.69 -3.16 -6.41
C GLY A 178 0.43 -4.66 -6.49
N PHE A 179 -0.74 -5.15 -6.03
CA PHE A 179 -1.07 -6.58 -6.05
C PHE A 179 -2.11 -6.92 -7.13
N PRO A 180 -1.90 -7.99 -7.93
CA PRO A 180 -2.81 -8.33 -9.03
C PRO A 180 -4.12 -8.99 -8.58
N THR A 181 -4.16 -9.55 -7.37
CA THR A 181 -5.31 -10.27 -6.81
C THR A 181 -5.68 -9.72 -5.42
N ARG A 182 -6.85 -10.10 -4.90
CA ARG A 182 -7.30 -9.66 -3.57
C ARG A 182 -6.38 -10.22 -2.49
N THR A 183 -5.81 -9.33 -1.70
CA THR A 183 -4.75 -9.66 -0.74
C THR A 183 -5.11 -9.18 0.65
N CYS A 184 -4.84 -10.00 1.67
CA CYS A 184 -4.99 -9.59 3.06
C CYS A 184 -3.88 -8.63 3.48
N PHE A 185 -4.26 -7.46 3.99
CA PHE A 185 -3.35 -6.47 4.54
C PHE A 185 -3.63 -6.23 6.02
N GLN A 186 -2.59 -5.80 6.72
CA GLN A 186 -2.69 -5.39 8.13
C GLN A 186 -3.16 -3.94 8.22
N ALA A 187 -3.83 -3.63 9.32
CA ALA A 187 -4.38 -2.31 9.58
C ALA A 187 -4.41 -2.02 11.08
N THR A 188 -4.13 -0.77 11.48
CA THR A 188 -4.41 -0.26 12.83
C THR A 188 -5.70 0.57 12.86
N CYS A 189 -6.19 0.97 11.68
CA CYS A 189 -7.47 1.63 11.45
C CYS A 189 -8.09 1.11 10.14
N LEU A 190 -9.41 1.14 10.01
CA LEU A 190 -10.10 0.84 8.75
C LEU A 190 -10.80 2.08 8.17
N THR A 191 -11.11 3.06 9.02
CA THR A 191 -11.78 4.31 8.64
C THR A 191 -11.22 5.48 9.44
N ASP A 192 -11.46 6.72 8.98
CA ASP A 192 -11.03 7.92 9.69
C ASP A 192 -11.63 8.03 11.10
N ALA A 193 -12.79 7.42 11.35
CA ALA A 193 -13.43 7.40 12.66
C ALA A 193 -12.61 6.63 13.70
N ASP A 194 -11.77 5.69 13.28
CA ASP A 194 -10.85 4.97 14.17
C ASP A 194 -9.71 5.90 14.66
N CYS A 195 -9.41 6.95 13.90
CA CYS A 195 -8.34 7.91 14.18
C CYS A 195 -8.83 9.11 15.00
N SER A 196 -9.44 8.81 16.15
CA SER A 196 -10.08 9.81 17.02
C SER A 196 -9.16 10.45 18.06
N ALA A 197 -7.87 10.09 18.10
CA ALA A 197 -6.94 10.63 19.10
C ALA A 197 -6.68 12.13 18.90
N GLU A 198 -6.72 12.62 17.66
CA GLU A 198 -6.63 14.04 17.32
C GLU A 198 -7.65 14.43 16.25
N ALA A 199 -8.12 15.68 16.31
CA ALA A 199 -9.03 16.20 15.29
C ALA A 199 -8.32 16.27 13.93
N GLY A 200 -8.98 15.72 12.90
CA GLY A 200 -8.40 15.64 11.56
C GLY A 200 -7.47 14.44 11.35
N GLY A 201 -7.44 13.49 12.28
CA GLY A 201 -6.82 12.18 12.03
C GLY A 201 -7.49 11.45 10.87
N VAL A 202 -6.69 10.89 9.98
CA VAL A 202 -7.17 10.11 8.83
C VAL A 202 -6.57 8.72 8.86
N CYS A 203 -7.34 7.73 8.43
CA CYS A 203 -6.84 6.39 8.21
C CYS A 203 -6.30 6.30 6.79
N ALA A 204 -5.00 6.14 6.64
CA ALA A 204 -4.34 6.19 5.33
C ALA A 204 -3.33 5.07 5.13
N THR A 205 -2.97 4.83 3.87
CA THR A 205 -1.85 3.96 3.53
C THR A 205 -0.54 4.60 3.98
N VAL A 206 0.29 3.78 4.63
CA VAL A 206 1.62 4.18 5.10
C VAL A 206 2.65 3.26 4.47
N THR A 207 3.63 3.84 3.79
CA THR A 207 4.76 3.12 3.21
C THR A 207 5.84 2.94 4.25
N SER A 208 6.43 1.75 4.33
CA SER A 208 7.55 1.55 5.26
C SER A 208 8.79 2.24 4.73
N ALA A 209 9.57 2.86 5.62
CA ALA A 209 10.88 3.38 5.27
C ALA A 209 11.84 2.33 4.66
N CYS A 210 11.64 1.06 5.02
CA CYS A 210 12.44 -0.04 4.51
C CYS A 210 11.97 -0.57 3.16
N CYS A 211 10.78 -0.16 2.73
CA CYS A 211 10.18 -0.67 1.53
C CYS A 211 9.12 0.29 0.98
N SER A 212 9.32 0.74 -0.26
CA SER A 212 8.47 1.73 -0.91
C SER A 212 7.02 1.26 -1.18
N SER A 213 6.63 0.05 -0.77
CA SER A 213 5.23 -0.37 -0.69
C SER A 213 4.49 0.31 0.44
N ALA A 214 3.21 0.60 0.20
CA ALA A 214 2.23 0.70 1.27
C ALA A 214 2.11 -0.68 1.95
N ASN A 215 2.40 -0.76 3.25
CA ASN A 215 2.41 -2.02 3.96
C ASN A 215 1.27 -2.15 4.99
N VAL A 216 0.64 -1.03 5.36
CA VAL A 216 -0.35 -0.99 6.43
C VAL A 216 -1.29 0.22 6.26
N LEU A 217 -2.53 0.09 6.72
CA LEU A 217 -3.38 1.23 7.02
C LEU A 217 -3.14 1.70 8.45
N ALA A 218 -2.76 2.96 8.65
CA ALA A 218 -2.57 3.51 9.98
C ALA A 218 -3.10 4.94 10.11
N CYS A 219 -3.29 5.36 11.36
CA CYS A 219 -3.73 6.72 11.64
C CYS A 219 -2.61 7.71 11.37
N VAL A 220 -2.90 8.71 10.55
CA VAL A 220 -2.02 9.84 10.25
C VAL A 220 -2.66 11.09 10.86
N TYR A 221 -1.96 11.70 11.81
CA TYR A 221 -2.45 12.89 12.51
C TYR A 221 -1.81 14.17 11.97
N PRO A 222 -2.50 15.32 11.97
CA PRO A 222 -1.96 16.57 11.44
C PRO A 222 -0.73 17.12 12.18
N SER A 223 -0.52 16.73 13.44
CA SER A 223 0.53 17.27 14.29
C SER A 223 1.92 16.68 13.99
N ASP A 224 1.99 15.36 13.78
CA ASP A 224 3.25 14.62 13.62
C ASP A 224 3.15 13.42 12.64
N GLY A 225 2.04 13.29 11.94
CA GLY A 225 1.76 12.19 11.04
C GLY A 225 2.58 12.22 9.76
N CYS A 226 2.89 11.04 9.25
CA CYS A 226 3.52 10.83 7.95
C CYS A 226 2.85 9.66 7.22
N ARG A 227 2.93 9.65 5.89
CA ARG A 227 2.55 8.51 5.04
C ARG A 227 3.76 7.84 4.42
N ASN A 228 4.85 8.58 4.21
CA ASN A 228 6.10 8.09 3.66
C ASN A 228 7.29 8.91 4.19
N ASP A 229 8.51 8.43 3.97
CA ASP A 229 9.73 9.11 4.43
C ASP A 229 9.89 10.54 3.89
N GLY A 230 9.31 10.84 2.73
CA GLY A 230 9.31 12.18 2.14
C GLY A 230 8.50 13.20 2.93
N ASP A 231 7.58 12.75 3.79
CA ASP A 231 6.83 13.63 4.70
C ASP A 231 7.68 14.04 5.92
N CYS A 232 8.81 13.36 6.16
CA CYS A 232 9.67 13.57 7.30
C CYS A 232 10.84 14.52 6.99
N ASN A 233 11.16 15.38 7.95
CA ASN A 233 12.24 16.36 7.83
C ASN A 233 13.55 15.84 8.42
N GLY A 234 14.68 16.18 7.80
CA GLY A 234 16.02 15.91 8.33
C GLY A 234 16.40 14.42 8.25
N ASN A 235 17.00 13.90 9.32
CA ASN A 235 17.40 12.49 9.42
C ASN A 235 16.33 11.70 10.18
N ALA A 236 15.13 11.62 9.63
CA ALA A 236 13.97 10.92 10.18
C ALA A 236 13.31 10.07 9.09
N HIS A 237 12.49 9.10 9.49
CA HIS A 237 11.77 8.20 8.61
C HIS A 237 10.34 7.99 9.09
N CYS A 238 9.46 7.53 8.21
CA CYS A 238 8.07 7.25 8.55
C CYS A 238 7.90 5.81 9.01
N ASP A 239 7.33 5.63 10.21
CA ASP A 239 7.01 4.30 10.75
C ASP A 239 5.74 4.35 11.61
N VAL A 240 5.13 3.18 11.84
CA VAL A 240 3.91 3.04 12.65
C VAL A 240 4.26 2.69 14.09
N GLU A 241 4.06 3.65 15.00
CA GLU A 241 4.25 3.49 16.44
C GLU A 241 2.91 3.60 17.18
N ASN A 242 2.56 2.60 17.98
CA ASN A 242 1.32 2.58 18.78
C ASN A 242 0.04 2.83 17.94
N GLY A 243 0.01 2.32 16.71
CA GLY A 243 -1.15 2.42 15.83
C GLY A 243 -1.22 3.69 14.97
N ALA A 244 -0.27 4.61 15.11
CA ALA A 244 -0.20 5.84 14.34
C ALA A 244 1.13 5.95 13.59
N ALA A 245 1.11 6.46 12.36
CA ALA A 245 2.33 6.74 11.62
C ALA A 245 2.94 8.07 12.05
N ARG A 246 4.23 8.06 12.36
CA ARG A 246 4.97 9.22 12.87
C ARG A 246 6.37 9.28 12.26
N CYS A 247 6.92 10.49 12.18
CA CYS A 247 8.33 10.67 11.82
C CYS A 247 9.25 10.33 12.99
N LEU A 248 9.93 9.19 12.91
CA LEU A 248 10.89 8.72 13.91
C LEU A 248 12.31 9.19 13.59
N PRO A 249 13.11 9.61 14.59
CA PRO A 249 14.47 10.06 14.36
C PRO A 249 15.41 8.89 14.01
N GLY A 250 16.37 9.17 13.13
CA GLY A 250 17.39 8.21 12.71
C GLY A 250 17.03 7.48 11.41
N PRO A 251 17.97 6.65 10.90
CA PRO A 251 17.70 5.78 9.77
C PRO A 251 16.70 4.68 10.18
N PRO A 252 15.90 4.17 9.23
CA PRO A 252 14.98 3.07 9.50
C PRO A 252 15.72 1.77 9.81
N ILE A 253 15.14 0.95 10.67
CA ILE A 253 15.68 -0.38 11.00
C ILE A 253 15.09 -1.39 10.03
N CYS A 254 15.85 -1.72 9.00
CA CYS A 254 15.41 -2.68 7.98
C CYS A 254 15.93 -4.08 8.29
N PRO A 255 15.07 -5.11 8.30
CA PRO A 255 15.53 -6.48 8.40
C PRO A 255 16.47 -6.79 7.23
N ALA A 256 17.57 -7.47 7.54
CA ALA A 256 18.59 -7.89 6.58
C ALA A 256 18.15 -9.10 5.76
#